data_AF-A0A7C3HNU1-F1
#
_entry.id   AF-A0A7C3HNU1-F1
#
_cell.length_a   1.000
_cell.length_b   1.000
_cell.length_c   1.000
_cell.angle_alpha   90.00
_cell.angle_beta   90.00
_cell.angle_gamma   90.00
#
_symmetry.space_group_name_H-M   'P 1'
#
loop_
_entity.id
_entity.type
_entity.pdbx_description
1 polymer ?
#
loop_
_entity_poly.entity_id
_entity_poly.type
_entity_poly.pdbx_seq_one_letter_code
_entity_poly.pdbx_strand_id
1 'polypeptide(L)'
;MRSVVNINGKRIQLTPAQLIQTGGEGMVFRVGNTAVKIYHHPTPQRQAKLQHLLQMASRLPEAVLAPHTAVTDANNQIIGLQMPLLPPGSQPIKRLSNPAWRQKQAIRPGAIAALLARVHQTITRLHQQQIVIGDLNDTNVFFQPGNPAPFFI
;
A
#
# COMPACT_ATOMS: atom_id res chain seq x y z
N MET A 1 19.34 -0.37 -12.85
CA MET A 1 18.96 -1.69 -12.32
C MET A 1 17.83 -2.24 -13.17
N ARG A 2 18.05 -3.36 -13.90
CA ARG A 2 17.00 -4.12 -14.58
C ARG A 2 16.87 -5.42 -13.79
N SER A 3 15.73 -5.64 -13.14
CA SER A 3 15.50 -6.85 -12.35
C SER A 3 14.38 -7.65 -13.00
N VAL A 4 14.65 -8.92 -13.31
CA VAL A 4 13.62 -9.85 -13.77
C VAL A 4 13.07 -10.54 -12.53
N VAL A 5 11.75 -10.49 -12.38
CA VAL A 5 11.02 -11.11 -11.28
C VAL A 5 9.93 -12.03 -11.83
N ASN A 6 9.48 -12.97 -11.01
CA ASN A 6 8.38 -13.87 -11.34
C ASN A 6 7.13 -13.46 -10.55
N ILE A 7 6.00 -13.33 -11.25
CA ILE A 7 4.68 -13.02 -10.66
C ILE A 7 3.65 -13.93 -11.30
N ASN A 8 2.97 -14.78 -10.52
CA ASN A 8 2.01 -15.79 -11.03
C ASN A 8 2.57 -16.61 -12.20
N GLY A 9 3.82 -17.08 -12.08
CA GLY A 9 4.50 -17.89 -13.11
C GLY A 9 4.93 -17.11 -14.35
N LYS A 10 4.69 -15.79 -14.42
CA LYS A 10 5.13 -14.93 -15.53
C LYS A 10 6.40 -14.19 -15.15
N ARG A 11 7.40 -14.22 -16.05
CA ARG A 11 8.60 -13.39 -15.96
C ARG A 11 8.26 -11.95 -16.35
N ILE A 12 8.56 -11.01 -15.46
CA ILE A 12 8.32 -9.59 -15.64
C ILE A 12 9.64 -8.86 -15.46
N GLN A 13 10.00 -8.02 -16.44
CA GLN A 13 11.16 -7.15 -16.34
C GLN A 13 10.76 -5.81 -15.72
N LEU A 14 11.32 -5.50 -14.56
CA LEU A 14 11.18 -4.21 -13.90
C LEU A 14 12.21 -3.22 -14.45
N THR A 15 11.73 -2.02 -14.79
CA THR A 15 12.54 -0.96 -15.39
C THR A 15 12.53 0.31 -14.55
N PRO A 16 13.56 1.18 -14.67
CA PRO A 16 13.57 2.46 -13.96
C PRO A 16 12.37 3.37 -14.28
N ALA A 17 11.83 3.31 -15.51
CA ALA A 17 10.66 4.09 -15.91
C ALA A 17 9.38 3.70 -15.14
N GLN A 18 9.35 2.50 -14.56
CA GLN A 18 8.24 2.02 -13.74
C GLN A 18 8.43 2.32 -12.25
N LEU A 19 9.59 2.83 -11.82
CA LEU A 19 9.86 3.09 -10.41
C LEU A 19 8.94 4.20 -9.88
N ILE A 20 8.12 3.88 -8.88
CA ILE A 20 7.26 4.83 -8.17
C ILE A 20 8.04 5.47 -7.03
N GLN A 21 8.69 4.64 -6.21
CA GLN A 21 9.38 5.10 -5.01
C GLN A 21 10.48 4.13 -4.61
N THR A 22 11.53 4.66 -3.97
CA THR A 22 12.52 3.91 -3.21
C THR A 22 12.47 4.34 -1.75
N GLY A 23 12.64 3.40 -0.83
CA GLY A 23 12.67 3.65 0.61
C GLY A 23 13.64 2.70 1.31
N GLY A 24 13.74 2.81 2.63
CA GLY A 24 14.68 2.01 3.43
C GLY A 24 14.44 0.50 3.35
N GLU A 25 13.21 0.06 3.11
CA GLU A 25 12.88 -1.37 3.05
C GLU A 25 12.94 -1.97 1.64
N GLY A 26 12.88 -1.15 0.60
CA GLY A 26 12.72 -1.65 -0.76
C GLY A 26 12.33 -0.59 -1.79
N MET A 27 11.96 -1.09 -2.97
CA MET A 27 11.56 -0.31 -4.12
C MET A 27 10.15 -0.69 -4.55
N VAL A 28 9.36 0.28 -5.01
CA VAL A 28 7.99 0.07 -5.49
C VAL A 28 7.92 0.45 -6.96
N PHE A 29 7.45 -0.47 -7.80
CA PHE A 29 7.31 -0.30 -9.25
C PHE A 29 5.85 -0.36 -9.67
N ARG A 30 5.47 0.38 -10.71
CA ARG A 30 4.19 0.26 -11.39
C ARG A 30 4.26 -0.86 -12.43
N VAL A 31 3.37 -1.85 -12.32
CA VAL A 31 3.22 -2.91 -13.31
C VAL A 31 1.74 -2.99 -13.70
N GLY A 32 1.40 -2.45 -14.88
CA GLY A 32 0.01 -2.27 -15.31
C GLY A 32 -0.78 -1.40 -14.33
N ASN A 33 -1.83 -1.99 -13.75
CA ASN A 33 -2.71 -1.35 -12.76
C ASN A 33 -2.37 -1.74 -11.31
N THR A 34 -1.19 -2.32 -11.08
CA THR A 34 -0.74 -2.78 -9.76
C THR A 34 0.58 -2.12 -9.36
N ALA A 35 0.88 -2.17 -8.07
CA ALA A 35 2.19 -1.86 -7.52
C ALA A 35 2.93 -3.16 -7.16
N VAL A 36 4.23 -3.18 -7.42
CA VAL A 36 5.14 -4.28 -7.09
C VAL A 36 6.20 -3.75 -6.13
N LYS A 37 6.19 -4.19 -4.87
CA LYS A 37 7.24 -3.87 -3.88
C LYS A 37 8.28 -4.99 -3.89
N ILE A 38 9.54 -4.63 -4.10
CA ILE A 38 10.71 -5.52 -4.00
C ILE A 38 11.51 -5.10 -2.78
N TYR A 39 11.81 -6.04 -1.88
CA TYR A 39 12.62 -5.77 -0.70
C TYR A 39 14.10 -5.70 -1.05
N HIS A 40 14.87 -4.81 -0.41
CA HIS A 40 16.33 -4.77 -0.56
C HIS A 40 17.00 -6.00 0.07
N HIS A 41 16.46 -6.44 1.22
CA HIS A 41 16.96 -7.58 1.99
C HIS A 41 15.80 -8.51 2.39
N PRO A 42 15.38 -9.44 1.51
CA PRO A 42 14.40 -10.46 1.87
C PRO A 42 14.99 -11.40 2.92
N THR A 43 14.30 -11.55 4.06
CA THR A 43 14.68 -12.50 5.12
C THR A 43 13.61 -13.57 5.29
N PRO A 44 13.93 -14.76 5.83
CA PRO A 44 12.95 -15.82 6.09
C PRO A 44 11.75 -15.33 6.93
N GLN A 45 12.00 -14.46 7.92
CA GLN A 45 10.96 -13.88 8.75
C GLN A 45 10.03 -12.96 7.95
N ARG A 46 10.57 -12.13 7.04
CA ARG A 46 9.75 -11.30 6.15
C ARG A 46 8.94 -12.15 5.17
N GLN A 47 9.53 -13.22 4.65
CA GLN A 47 8.84 -14.16 3.76
C GLN A 47 7.65 -14.83 4.47
N ALA A 48 7.86 -15.36 5.68
CA ALA A 48 6.81 -15.96 6.49
C ALA A 48 5.68 -14.96 6.81
N LYS A 49 6.04 -13.72 7.20
CA LYS A 49 5.07 -12.64 7.43
C LYS A 49 4.25 -12.34 6.17
N LEU A 50 4.89 -12.25 5.02
CA LEU A 50 4.20 -11.98 3.76
C LEU A 50 3.28 -13.13 3.34
N GLN A 51 3.71 -14.38 3.50
CA GLN A 51 2.86 -15.55 3.24
C GLN A 51 1.59 -15.50 4.11
N HIS A 52 1.74 -15.19 5.40
CA HIS A 52 0.60 -15.03 6.30
C HIS A 52 -0.32 -13.88 5.87
N LEU A 53 0.25 -12.75 5.45
CA LEU A 53 -0.50 -11.60 4.96
C LEU A 53 -1.29 -11.93 3.67
N LEU A 54 -0.69 -12.67 2.75
CA LEU A 54 -1.36 -13.13 1.52
C LEU A 54 -2.55 -14.06 1.83
N GLN A 55 -2.42 -14.94 2.82
CA GLN A 55 -3.50 -15.85 3.24
C GLN A 55 -4.70 -15.11 3.84
N MET A 56 -4.47 -14.00 4.54
CA MET A 56 -5.54 -13.18 5.13
C MET A 56 -6.04 -12.05 4.21
N ALA A 57 -5.42 -11.83 3.05
CA ALA A 57 -5.68 -10.68 2.20
C ALA A 57 -7.17 -10.50 1.83
N SER A 58 -7.87 -11.61 1.60
CA SER A 58 -9.32 -11.61 1.29
C SER A 58 -10.22 -11.20 2.45
N ARG A 59 -9.71 -11.18 3.69
CA ARG A 59 -10.43 -10.79 4.91
C ARG A 59 -10.23 -9.32 5.26
N LEU A 60 -9.20 -8.70 4.68
CA LEU A 60 -8.88 -7.29 4.93
C LEU A 60 -9.97 -6.38 4.35
N PRO A 61 -10.33 -5.28 5.02
CA PRO A 61 -11.24 -4.30 4.47
C PRO A 61 -10.73 -3.76 3.12
N GLU A 62 -11.63 -3.42 2.21
CA GLU A 62 -11.29 -2.85 0.88
C GLU A 62 -10.40 -1.61 0.96
N ALA A 63 -10.51 -0.85 2.05
CA ALA A 63 -9.65 0.30 2.33
C ALA A 63 -8.16 -0.07 2.49
N VAL A 64 -7.81 -1.33 2.73
CA VAL A 64 -6.42 -1.80 2.80
C VAL A 64 -5.98 -2.27 1.43
N LEU A 65 -4.93 -1.67 0.87
CA LEU A 65 -4.33 -2.10 -0.39
C LEU A 65 -3.48 -3.34 -0.17
N ALA A 66 -4.15 -4.45 0.15
CA ALA A 66 -3.54 -5.70 0.55
C ALA A 66 -2.73 -6.34 -0.59
N PRO A 67 -1.63 -7.05 -0.27
CA PRO A 67 -0.97 -7.87 -1.27
C PRO A 67 -1.88 -8.99 -1.73
N HIS A 68 -1.86 -9.31 -3.02
CA HIS A 68 -2.63 -10.41 -3.60
C HIS A 68 -1.74 -11.45 -4.29
N THR A 69 -0.49 -11.12 -4.60
CA THR A 69 0.46 -12.05 -5.22
C THR A 69 1.85 -11.92 -4.60
N ALA A 70 2.53 -13.06 -4.36
CA ALA A 70 3.95 -13.05 -4.02
C ALA A 70 4.81 -12.78 -5.28
N VAL A 71 5.90 -12.04 -5.10
CA VAL A 71 6.89 -11.81 -6.15
C VAL A 71 8.12 -12.64 -5.83
N THR A 72 8.54 -13.48 -6.77
CA THR A 72 9.68 -14.38 -6.58
C THR A 72 10.86 -14.07 -7.50
N ASP A 73 12.05 -14.50 -7.11
CA ASP A 73 13.23 -14.48 -7.96
C ASP A 73 13.27 -15.71 -8.89
N ALA A 74 14.40 -15.92 -9.59
CA ALA A 74 14.60 -17.06 -10.47
C ALA A 74 14.67 -18.41 -9.73
N ASN A 75 15.00 -18.41 -8.43
CA ASN A 75 15.07 -19.59 -7.57
C ASN A 75 13.76 -19.84 -6.82
N ASN A 76 12.69 -19.12 -7.19
CA ASN A 76 11.37 -19.17 -6.57
C ASN A 76 11.34 -18.70 -5.10
N GLN A 77 12.34 -17.94 -4.66
CA GLN A 77 12.35 -17.31 -3.34
C GLN A 77 11.49 -16.06 -3.36
N ILE A 78 10.67 -15.85 -2.32
CA ILE A 78 9.83 -14.65 -2.21
C ILE A 78 10.73 -13.45 -1.90
N ILE A 79 10.75 -12.47 -2.80
CA ILE A 79 11.55 -11.24 -2.72
C ILE A 79 10.69 -9.98 -2.61
N GLY A 80 9.36 -10.12 -2.68
CA GLY A 80 8.46 -8.98 -2.71
C GLY A 80 7.00 -9.39 -2.83
N LEU A 81 6.16 -8.40 -3.08
CA LEU A 81 4.71 -8.55 -3.19
C LEU A 81 4.14 -7.68 -4.31
N GLN A 82 2.99 -8.10 -4.83
CA GLN A 82 2.15 -7.33 -5.72
C GLN A 82 0.86 -6.97 -4.99
N MET A 83 0.45 -5.70 -5.10
CA MET A 83 -0.74 -5.14 -4.45
C MET A 83 -1.45 -4.16 -5.39
N PRO A 84 -2.71 -3.78 -5.10
CA PRO A 84 -3.40 -2.74 -5.85
C PRO A 84 -2.57 -1.46 -5.90
N LEU A 85 -2.59 -0.79 -7.04
CA LEU A 85 -1.95 0.51 -7.16
C LEU A 85 -2.80 1.55 -6.43
N LEU A 86 -2.14 2.44 -5.67
CA LEU A 86 -2.81 3.58 -5.07
C LEU A 86 -3.53 4.41 -6.16
N PRO A 87 -4.83 4.74 -5.98
CA PRO A 87 -5.58 5.47 -7.00
C PRO A 87 -4.91 6.80 -7.38
N PRO A 88 -4.92 7.18 -8.68
CA PRO A 88 -4.36 8.44 -9.12
C PRO A 88 -4.94 9.65 -8.37
N GLY A 89 -4.09 10.62 -8.05
CA GLY A 89 -4.50 11.82 -7.31
C GLY A 89 -4.65 11.62 -5.80
N SER A 90 -4.44 10.41 -5.28
CA SER A 90 -4.42 10.17 -3.83
C SER A 90 -3.34 10.99 -3.14
N GLN A 91 -3.63 11.45 -1.93
CA GLN A 91 -2.78 12.29 -1.09
C GLN A 91 -2.66 11.64 0.29
N PRO A 92 -1.48 11.66 0.94
CA PRO A 92 -1.37 11.20 2.31
C PRO A 92 -2.16 12.13 3.23
N ILE A 93 -2.80 11.58 4.27
CA ILE A 93 -3.57 12.34 5.25
C ILE A 93 -2.73 13.44 5.89
N LYS A 94 -1.41 13.26 6.01
CA LYS A 94 -0.46 14.29 6.44
C LYS A 94 -0.62 15.63 5.71
N ARG A 95 -1.04 15.64 4.43
CA ARG A 95 -1.31 16.89 3.68
C ARG A 95 -2.40 17.74 4.30
N LEU A 96 -3.35 17.12 5.00
CA LEU A 96 -4.41 17.82 5.71
C LEU A 96 -3.91 18.62 6.90
N SER A 97 -2.66 18.45 7.36
CA SER A 97 -2.08 19.34 8.37
C SER A 97 -1.87 20.77 7.85
N ASN A 98 -1.68 20.95 6.54
CA ASN A 98 -1.37 22.24 5.91
C ASN A 98 -2.64 23.06 5.58
N PRO A 99 -2.93 24.18 6.27
CA PRO A 99 -4.14 24.97 6.05
C PRO A 99 -4.26 25.58 4.65
N ALA A 100 -3.16 26.12 4.12
CA ALA A 100 -3.14 26.72 2.79
C ALA A 100 -3.44 25.69 1.69
N TRP A 101 -2.93 24.46 1.86
CA TRP A 101 -3.24 23.37 0.95
C TRP A 101 -4.71 22.97 1.01
N ARG A 102 -5.28 22.84 2.21
CA ARG A 102 -6.73 22.55 2.39
C ARG A 102 -7.60 23.61 1.70
N GLN A 103 -7.26 24.88 1.88
CA GLN A 103 -7.98 25.99 1.26
C GLN A 103 -7.89 25.92 -0.28
N LYS A 104 -6.70 25.70 -0.83
CA LYS A 104 -6.49 25.54 -2.28
C LYS A 104 -7.28 24.37 -2.87
N GLN A 105 -7.44 23.28 -2.13
CA GLN A 105 -8.21 22.10 -2.53
C GLN A 105 -9.71 22.19 -2.17
N ALA A 106 -10.16 23.32 -1.62
CA ALA A 106 -11.52 23.53 -1.13
C ALA A 106 -12.00 22.44 -0.13
N ILE A 107 -11.09 21.89 0.67
CA ILE A 107 -11.41 20.83 1.63
C ILE A 107 -12.06 21.45 2.86
N ARG A 108 -13.35 21.12 3.07
CA ARG A 108 -14.14 21.60 4.21
C ARG A 108 -13.90 20.74 5.45
N PRO A 109 -14.04 21.29 6.67
CA PRO A 109 -13.88 20.53 7.92
C PRO A 109 -14.75 19.27 7.99
N GLY A 110 -16.00 19.31 7.50
CA GLY A 110 -16.88 18.14 7.48
C GLY A 110 -16.35 16.97 6.64
N ALA A 111 -15.63 17.24 5.54
CA ALA A 111 -15.02 16.19 4.73
C ALA A 111 -13.85 15.53 5.46
N ILE A 112 -13.09 16.30 6.24
CA ILE A 112 -12.01 15.79 7.10
C ILE A 112 -12.58 14.90 8.20
N ALA A 113 -13.64 15.36 8.88
CA ALA A 113 -14.31 14.57 9.91
C ALA A 113 -14.86 13.25 9.34
N ALA A 114 -15.48 13.28 8.15
CA ALA A 114 -15.97 12.08 7.47
C ALA A 114 -14.83 11.10 7.12
N LEU A 115 -13.71 11.59 6.59
CA LEU A 115 -12.52 10.78 6.32
C LEU A 115 -11.97 10.13 7.60
N LEU A 116 -11.78 10.90 8.68
CA LEU A 116 -11.26 10.39 9.95
C LEU A 116 -12.22 9.36 10.57
N ALA A 117 -13.53 9.55 10.45
CA ALA A 117 -14.51 8.56 10.87
C ALA A 117 -14.38 7.24 10.07
N ARG A 118 -14.10 7.30 8.76
CA ARG A 118 -13.84 6.10 7.95
C ARG A 118 -12.52 5.42 8.32
N VAL A 119 -11.46 6.20 8.59
CA VAL A 119 -10.18 5.67 9.10
C VAL A 119 -10.41 4.91 10.40
N HIS A 120 -11.13 5.52 11.36
CA HIS A 120 -11.47 4.88 12.62
C HIS A 120 -12.24 3.57 12.41
N GLN A 121 -13.29 3.57 11.57
CA GLN A 121 -14.08 2.37 11.26
C GLN A 121 -13.22 1.24 10.65
N THR A 122 -12.31 1.56 9.73
CA THR A 122 -11.40 0.56 9.14
C THR A 122 -10.48 -0.05 10.19
N ILE A 123 -9.89 0.78 11.07
CA ILE A 123 -9.03 0.32 12.17
C ILE A 123 -9.83 -0.58 13.13
N THR A 124 -11.05 -0.17 13.52
CA THR A 124 -11.92 -0.98 14.38
C THR A 124 -12.18 -2.35 13.76
N ARG A 125 -12.48 -2.43 12.45
CA ARG A 125 -12.70 -3.71 11.76
C ARG A 125 -11.47 -4.60 11.75
N LEU A 126 -10.28 -4.02 11.53
CA LEU A 126 -9.02 -4.76 11.60
C LEU A 126 -8.80 -5.33 13.00
N HIS A 127 -9.00 -4.52 14.05
CA HIS A 127 -8.85 -4.96 15.44
C HIS A 127 -9.88 -6.04 15.83
N GLN A 128 -11.12 -5.95 15.33
CA GLN A 128 -12.13 -7.01 15.52
C GLN A 128 -11.68 -8.36 14.94
N GLN A 129 -10.86 -8.34 13.89
CA GLN A 129 -10.24 -9.53 13.29
C GLN A 129 -8.91 -9.91 13.97
N GLN A 130 -8.54 -9.28 15.09
CA GLN A 130 -7.28 -9.45 15.80
C GLN A 130 -6.04 -9.06 14.95
N ILE A 131 -6.22 -8.18 13.97
CA ILE A 131 -5.14 -7.68 13.12
C ILE A 131 -4.66 -6.33 13.67
N VAL A 132 -3.40 -6.26 14.06
CA VAL A 132 -2.77 -5.03 14.59
C VAL A 132 -1.97 -4.34 13.48
N ILE A 133 -2.18 -3.03 13.32
CA ILE A 133 -1.40 -2.20 12.39
C ILE A 133 -0.13 -1.73 13.09
N GLY A 134 1.01 -2.32 12.74
CA GLY A 134 2.29 -2.03 13.41
C GLY A 134 2.88 -0.65 13.09
N ASP A 135 2.56 -0.06 11.94
CA ASP A 135 3.10 1.24 11.48
C ASP A 135 1.97 2.17 11.00
N LEU A 136 1.03 2.46 11.90
CA LEU A 136 -0.04 3.41 11.62
C LEU A 136 0.45 4.85 11.83
N ASN A 137 0.55 5.62 10.75
CA ASN A 137 0.89 7.03 10.79
C ASN A 137 0.21 7.81 9.65
N ASP A 138 0.30 9.14 9.68
CA ASP A 138 -0.35 10.05 8.72
C ASP A 138 0.27 10.03 7.31
N THR A 139 1.38 9.31 7.11
CA THR A 139 2.02 9.06 5.81
C THR A 139 1.66 7.72 5.17
N ASN A 140 1.12 6.78 5.94
CA ASN A 140 0.71 5.44 5.46
C ASN A 140 -0.80 5.33 5.19
N VAL A 141 -1.57 6.40 5.44
CA VAL A 141 -2.99 6.48 5.11
C VAL A 141 -3.22 7.60 4.09
N PHE A 142 -3.90 7.25 3.01
CA PHE A 142 -4.16 8.12 1.86
C PHE A 142 -5.65 8.33 1.64
N PHE A 143 -5.99 9.35 0.87
CA PHE A 143 -7.35 9.65 0.44
C PHE A 143 -7.33 10.42 -0.89
N GLN A 144 -8.47 10.52 -1.57
CA GLN A 144 -8.64 11.42 -2.71
C GLN A 144 -9.52 12.61 -2.29
N PRO A 145 -9.16 13.87 -2.59
CA PRO A 145 -10.04 15.01 -2.35
C PRO A 145 -11.43 14.79 -2.97
N GLY A 146 -12.49 15.00 -2.18
CA GLY A 146 -13.88 14.73 -2.58
C GLY A 146 -14.35 13.30 -2.32
N ASN A 147 -13.47 12.37 -1.94
CA ASN A 147 -13.82 11.00 -1.56
C ASN A 147 -13.39 10.73 -0.11
N PRO A 148 -14.32 10.40 0.81
CA PRO A 148 -13.97 10.12 2.20
C PRO A 148 -13.40 8.71 2.42
N ALA A 149 -13.32 7.86 1.40
CA ALA A 149 -12.74 6.52 1.51
C ALA A 149 -11.20 6.61 1.68
N PRO A 150 -10.65 6.05 2.77
CA PRO A 150 -9.21 5.98 2.98
C PRO A 150 -8.58 4.79 2.23
N PHE A 151 -7.28 4.90 1.96
CA PHE A 151 -6.43 3.82 1.47
C PHE A 151 -5.26 3.62 2.44
N PHE A 152 -5.12 2.42 3.00
CA PHE A 152 -4.02 2.02 3.87
C PHE A 152 -3.02 1.22 3.04
N ILE A 153 -1.73 1.57 3.16
CA ILE A 153 -0.61 0.91 2.45
C ILE A 153 0.40 0.27 3.40
#